data_AF-A0AAN8UBK8-F1
#
_entry.id   AF-A0AAN8UBK8-F1
#
_cell.length_a   1.000
_cell.length_b   1.000
_cell.length_c   1.000
_cell.angle_alpha   90.00
_cell.angle_beta   90.00
_cell.angle_gamma   90.00
#
_symmetry.space_group_name_H-M   'P 1'
#
loop_
_entity.id
_entity.type
_entity.pdbx_description
1 polymer ?
#
loop_
_entity_poly.entity_id
_entity_poly.type
_entity_poly.pdbx_seq_one_letter_code
_entity_poly.pdbx_strand_id
1 'polypeptide(L)'
;WRIQSIKPYQANASVSNVKKAKLSARRRDRIKLPIHTDASGGRTYHISEFLSHPSGVEAILNTNAMSSFQPLDSNTYRCILPQVQLLQFEAAPILDLKVIPTREDCMVEMLSC
;
A
#
# COMPACT_ATOMS: atom_id res chain seq x y z
N TRP A 1 -6.08 21.18 -12.52
CA TRP A 1 -5.20 20.14 -11.94
C TRP A 1 -4.40 19.49 -13.05
N ARG A 2 -3.06 19.51 -12.99
CA ARG A 2 -2.14 19.01 -14.03
C ARG A 2 -1.70 17.61 -13.64
N ILE A 3 -2.00 16.61 -14.46
CA ILE A 3 -1.58 15.22 -14.23
C ILE A 3 -0.13 15.10 -14.72
N GLN A 4 0.79 14.73 -13.82
CA GLN A 4 2.12 14.28 -14.22
C GLN A 4 2.15 12.75 -14.12
N SER A 5 2.48 12.10 -15.23
CA SER A 5 2.62 10.64 -15.30
C SER A 5 3.99 10.26 -14.73
N ILE A 6 4.01 9.47 -13.66
CA ILE A 6 5.24 8.88 -13.14
C ILE A 6 5.62 7.73 -14.08
N LYS A 7 6.82 7.81 -14.67
CA LYS A 7 7.32 6.76 -15.56
C LYS A 7 7.68 5.52 -14.72
N PRO A 8 7.16 4.33 -15.07
CA PRO A 8 7.55 3.11 -14.36
C PRO A 8 9.02 2.80 -14.61
N TYR A 9 9.71 2.33 -13.58
CA TYR A 9 11.06 1.79 -13.67
C TYR A 9 11.03 0.51 -14.53
N GLN A 10 11.67 0.54 -15.70
CA GLN A 10 11.87 -0.66 -16.51
C GLN A 10 13.15 -1.36 -16.05
N ALA A 11 12.99 -2.45 -15.30
CA ALA A 11 14.05 -3.44 -15.16
C ALA A 11 14.21 -4.18 -16.50
N ASN A 12 15.42 -4.23 -17.03
CA ASN A 12 15.76 -4.99 -18.23
C ASN A 12 15.53 -6.49 -17.97
N ALA A 13 14.36 -7.01 -18.33
CA ALA A 13 14.01 -8.41 -18.18
C ALA A 13 14.16 -9.13 -19.51
N SER A 14 14.98 -10.19 -19.51
CA SER A 14 15.02 -11.22 -20.55
C SER A 14 13.60 -11.65 -20.93
N VAL A 15 13.29 -11.59 -22.23
CA VAL A 15 11.95 -11.84 -22.78
C VAL A 15 11.58 -13.32 -22.58
N SER A 16 10.87 -13.61 -21.50
CA SER A 16 10.06 -14.83 -21.39
C SER A 16 8.69 -14.53 -22.00
N ASN A 17 8.14 -15.46 -22.77
CA ASN A 17 6.80 -15.37 -23.39
C ASN A 17 5.64 -15.43 -22.37
N VAL A 18 5.84 -14.88 -21.17
CA VAL A 18 4.86 -14.86 -20.10
C VAL A 18 4.03 -13.59 -20.22
N LYS A 19 2.71 -13.75 -20.34
CA LYS A 19 1.77 -12.62 -20.35
C LYS A 19 1.82 -11.91 -18.99
N LYS A 20 2.25 -10.64 -18.98
CA LYS A 20 2.28 -9.80 -17.78
C LYS A 20 1.14 -8.79 -17.82
N ALA A 21 0.32 -8.77 -16.77
CA ALA A 21 -0.67 -7.71 -16.56
C ALA A 21 0.02 -6.46 -16.01
N LYS A 22 -0.43 -5.27 -16.44
CA LYS A 22 0.09 -3.99 -15.95
C LYS A 22 -0.91 -3.38 -14.97
N LEU A 23 -0.63 -3.47 -13.67
CA LEU A 23 -1.41 -2.79 -12.65
C LEU A 23 -0.88 -1.36 -12.48
N SER A 24 -1.78 -0.39 -12.34
CA SER A 24 -1.41 0.99 -12.06
C SER A 24 -2.44 1.62 -11.13
N ALA A 25 -1.96 2.41 -10.18
CA ALA A 25 -2.81 3.20 -9.30
C ALA A 25 -3.04 4.58 -9.93
N ARG A 26 -4.30 4.94 -10.20
CA ARG A 26 -4.67 6.25 -10.78
C ARG A 26 -5.28 7.21 -9.75
N ARG A 27 -5.87 6.66 -8.69
CA ARG A 27 -6.64 7.43 -7.71
C ARG A 27 -5.81 7.67 -6.46
N ARG A 28 -5.74 8.93 -6.03
CA ARG A 28 -5.15 9.34 -4.75
C ARG A 28 -6.26 9.94 -3.91
N ASP A 29 -6.71 9.18 -2.92
CA ASP A 29 -7.67 9.66 -1.94
C ASP A 29 -6.94 10.13 -0.69
N ARG A 30 -7.49 11.15 -0.02
CA ARG A 30 -7.01 11.64 1.27
C ARG A 30 -8.15 11.54 2.27
N ILE A 31 -7.91 10.80 3.34
CA ILE A 31 -8.83 10.67 4.46
C ILE A 31 -8.25 11.50 5.59
N LYS A 32 -9.05 12.41 6.16
CA LYS A 32 -8.65 13.12 7.37
C LYS A 32 -8.75 12.17 8.55
N LEU A 33 -7.63 11.99 9.24
CA LEU A 33 -7.60 11.16 10.44
C LEU A 33 -8.13 11.96 11.64
N PRO A 34 -8.92 11.33 12.52
CA PRO A 34 -9.38 11.98 13.74
C PRO A 34 -8.20 12.24 14.67
N ILE A 35 -8.06 13.48 15.13
CA ILE A 35 -7.03 13.86 16.09
C ILE A 35 -7.50 13.41 17.47
N HIS A 36 -6.83 12.40 18.03
CA HIS A 36 -7.11 11.94 19.39
C HIS A 36 -6.24 12.70 20.38
N THR A 37 -6.89 13.32 21.36
CA THR A 37 -6.25 13.93 22.52
C THR A 37 -6.55 13.10 23.76
N ASP A 38 -5.61 13.04 24.71
CA ASP A 38 -5.87 12.39 25.98
C ASP A 38 -7.02 13.08 26.74
N ALA A 39 -7.63 12.38 27.71
CA ALA A 39 -8.75 12.90 28.51
C ALA A 39 -8.38 14.16 29.31
N SER A 40 -7.08 14.45 29.47
CA SER A 40 -6.53 15.64 30.12
C SER A 40 -6.21 16.79 29.15
N GLY A 41 -6.47 16.63 27.85
CA GLY A 41 -6.20 17.62 26.80
C GLY A 41 -4.71 17.92 26.53
N GLY A 42 -3.79 17.10 27.06
CA GLY A 42 -2.35 17.41 27.10
C GLY A 42 -1.51 16.78 25.98
N ARG A 43 -1.88 15.60 25.49
CA ARG A 43 -1.14 14.88 24.44
C ARG A 43 -2.02 14.58 23.25
N THR A 44 -1.50 14.88 22.07
CA THR A 44 -2.06 14.53 20.77
C THR A 44 -1.34 13.31 20.22
N TYR A 45 -2.07 12.25 19.89
CA TYR A 45 -1.49 11.04 19.31
C TYR A 45 -1.25 11.22 17.80
N HIS A 46 -0.02 10.98 17.36
CA HIS A 46 0.35 11.06 15.94
C HIS A 46 0.11 9.73 15.23
N ILE A 47 -0.27 9.77 13.95
CA ILE A 47 -0.45 8.57 13.12
C ILE A 47 0.82 7.71 13.04
N SER A 48 2.00 8.31 13.15
CA SER A 48 3.28 7.59 13.23
C SER A 48 3.37 6.67 14.46
N GLU A 49 2.75 7.05 15.57
CA GLU A 49 2.71 6.22 16.79
C GLU A 49 1.80 5.00 16.57
N PHE A 50 0.63 5.20 15.95
CA PHE A 50 -0.25 4.11 15.54
C PHE A 50 0.44 3.15 14.57
N LEU A 51 1.16 3.69 13.58
CA LEU A 51 1.90 2.93 12.57
C LEU A 51 3.17 2.26 13.11
N SER A 52 3.65 2.65 14.30
CA SER A 52 4.72 1.91 14.98
C SER A 52 4.22 0.57 15.54
N HIS A 53 2.90 0.41 15.68
CA HIS A 53 2.29 -0.82 16.16
C HIS A 53 1.88 -1.71 14.98
N PRO A 54 2.10 -3.04 15.03
CA PRO A 54 1.74 -3.95 13.94
C PRO A 54 0.27 -3.83 13.51
N SER A 55 -0.64 -3.75 14.48
CA SER A 55 -2.08 -3.58 14.21
C SER A 55 -2.40 -2.31 13.41
N GLY A 56 -1.62 -1.24 13.56
CA GLY A 56 -1.83 -0.01 12.81
C GLY A 56 -1.45 -0.13 11.35
N VAL A 57 -0.34 -0.82 11.08
CA VAL A 57 0.07 -1.18 9.73
C VAL A 57 -0.96 -2.10 9.08
N GLU A 58 -1.40 -3.15 9.78
CA GLU A 58 -2.38 -4.10 9.27
C GLU A 58 -3.71 -3.43 8.90
N ALA A 59 -4.16 -2.49 9.74
CA ALA A 59 -5.36 -1.70 9.48
C ALA A 59 -5.21 -0.82 8.22
N ILE A 60 -4.07 -0.13 8.06
CA ILE A 60 -3.81 0.73 6.90
C ILE A 60 -3.66 -0.07 5.61
N LEU A 61 -3.05 -1.25 5.67
CA LEU A 61 -2.93 -2.15 4.52
C LEU A 61 -4.24 -2.91 4.21
N ASN A 62 -5.23 -2.85 5.10
CA ASN A 62 -6.47 -3.63 5.03
C ASN A 62 -6.17 -5.12 4.78
N THR A 63 -5.47 -5.75 5.72
CA THR A 63 -5.04 -7.16 5.63
C THR A 63 -6.17 -8.15 5.39
N ASN A 64 -7.39 -7.81 5.80
CA ASN A 64 -8.59 -8.62 5.53
C ASN A 64 -8.94 -8.73 4.04
N ALA A 65 -8.46 -7.81 3.19
CA ALA A 65 -8.65 -7.86 1.74
C ALA A 65 -7.55 -8.67 1.02
N MET A 66 -6.60 -9.25 1.76
CA MET A 66 -5.42 -9.92 1.23
C MET A 66 -5.39 -11.40 1.65
N SER A 67 -4.76 -12.25 0.83
CA SER A 67 -4.49 -13.65 1.22
C SER A 67 -3.34 -13.75 2.20
N SER A 68 -2.31 -12.93 2.03
CA SER A 68 -1.22 -12.79 3.01
C SER A 68 -0.48 -11.48 2.80
N PHE A 69 0.29 -11.07 3.81
CA PHE A 69 1.21 -9.94 3.71
C PHE A 69 2.54 -10.29 4.39
N GLN A 70 3.63 -9.71 3.87
CA GLN A 70 4.97 -9.92 4.40
C GLN A 70 5.74 -8.59 4.44
N PRO A 71 6.35 -8.21 5.58
CA PRO A 71 7.27 -7.08 5.61
C PRO A 71 8.55 -7.39 4.81
N LEU A 72 8.96 -6.46 3.95
CA LEU A 72 10.18 -6.54 3.14
C LEU A 72 11.29 -5.63 3.70
N ASP A 73 10.94 -4.40 4.04
CA ASP A 73 11.85 -3.42 4.66
C ASP A 73 11.11 -2.63 5.74
N SER A 74 11.76 -1.60 6.31
CA SER A 74 11.22 -0.73 7.36
C SER A 74 9.81 -0.19 7.16
N ASN A 75 9.31 -0.07 5.92
CA ASN A 75 7.95 0.39 5.62
C ASN A 75 7.36 -0.18 4.31
N THR A 76 8.02 -1.13 3.69
CA THR A 76 7.57 -1.79 2.46
C THR A 76 7.05 -3.18 2.78
N TYR A 77 5.90 -3.49 2.21
CA TYR A 77 5.14 -4.70 2.46
C TYR A 77 4.78 -5.37 1.14
N ARG A 78 5.05 -6.67 1.05
CA ARG A 78 4.55 -7.52 -0.02
C ARG A 78 3.16 -8.01 0.35
N CYS A 79 2.21 -7.75 -0.53
CA CYS A 79 0.80 -8.05 -0.37
C CYS A 79 0.40 -9.07 -1.43
N ILE A 80 -0.03 -10.25 -1.00
CA ILE A 80 -0.58 -11.27 -1.89
C ILE A 80 -2.09 -11.13 -1.88
N LEU A 81 -2.67 -10.73 -3.01
CA LEU A 81 -4.11 -10.58 -3.16
C LEU A 81 -4.78 -11.94 -3.40
N PRO A 82 -6.08 -12.07 -3.05
CA PRO A 82 -6.86 -13.25 -3.40
C PRO A 82 -6.77 -13.55 -4.89
N GLN A 83 -6.82 -14.85 -5.22
CA GLN A 83 -6.89 -15.26 -6.60
C GLN A 83 -8.12 -14.65 -7.26
N VAL A 84 -7.88 -14.01 -8.40
CA VAL A 84 -8.95 -13.45 -9.23
C VAL A 84 -9.05 -14.31 -10.46
N GLN A 85 -10.25 -14.84 -10.70
CA GLN A 85 -10.58 -15.55 -11.93
C GLN A 85 -11.31 -14.59 -12.86
N LEU A 86 -10.68 -14.27 -13.98
CA LEU A 86 -11.28 -13.43 -15.02
C LEU A 86 -11.25 -14.22 -16.33
N LEU A 87 -12.43 -14.51 -16.87
CA LEU A 87 -12.62 -15.38 -18.03
C LEU A 87 -12.07 -16.79 -17.76
N GLN A 88 -11.06 -17.22 -18.53
CA GLN A 88 -10.39 -18.53 -18.40
C GLN A 88 -8.99 -18.42 -17.76
N PHE A 89 -8.69 -17.27 -17.14
CA PHE A 89 -7.40 -17.03 -16.51
C PHE A 89 -7.57 -16.86 -15.01
N GLU A 90 -6.72 -17.55 -14.28
CA GLU A 90 -6.56 -17.43 -12.84
C GLU A 90 -5.23 -16.73 -12.57
N ALA A 91 -5.27 -15.68 -11.74
CA ALA A 91 -4.08 -14.95 -11.35
C ALA A 91 -4.13 -14.61 -9.86
N ALA A 92 -2.97 -14.71 -9.19
CA ALA A 92 -2.77 -14.23 -7.83
C ALA A 92 -1.86 -12.99 -7.88
N PRO A 93 -2.41 -11.76 -7.88
CA PRO A 93 -1.61 -10.55 -7.95
C PRO A 93 -0.74 -10.39 -6.70
N ILE A 94 0.51 -9.96 -6.90
CA ILE A 94 1.43 -9.61 -5.83
C ILE A 94 1.75 -8.13 -5.97
N LEU A 95 1.62 -7.37 -4.89
CA LEU A 95 1.89 -5.94 -4.85
C LEU A 95 2.94 -5.65 -3.79
N ASP A 96 3.89 -4.78 -4.09
CA ASP A 96 4.74 -4.21 -3.04
C ASP A 96 4.24 -2.79 -2.72
N LEU A 97 3.79 -2.57 -1.48
CA LEU A 97 3.24 -1.30 -0.99
C LEU A 97 4.19 -0.66 0.02
N LYS A 98 4.40 0.66 -0.08
CA LYS A 98 5.19 1.44 0.87
C LYS A 98 4.31 2.38 1.69
N VAL A 99 4.42 2.29 3.01
CA VAL A 99 3.68 3.11 3.97
C VAL A 99 4.59 4.26 4.44
N ILE A 100 4.23 5.49 4.15
CA ILE A 100 5.03 6.68 4.49
C ILE A 100 4.22 7.55 5.44
N PRO A 101 4.45 7.43 6.77
CA PRO A 101 3.85 8.33 7.74
C PRO A 101 4.39 9.75 7.56
N THR A 102 3.51 10.74 7.68
CA THR A 102 3.86 12.14 7.93
C THR A 102 3.43 12.51 9.35
N ARG A 103 3.57 13.79 9.72
CA ARG A 103 3.09 14.26 11.03
C ARG A 103 1.57 14.18 11.16
N GLU A 104 0.84 14.34 10.06
CA GLU A 104 -0.60 14.56 10.08
C GLU A 104 -1.38 13.48 9.32
N ASP A 105 -0.74 12.82 8.37
CA ASP A 105 -1.34 11.83 7.50
C ASP A 105 -0.40 10.66 7.21
N CYS A 106 -0.88 9.69 6.45
CA CYS A 106 -0.08 8.59 5.94
C CYS A 106 -0.30 8.50 4.43
N MET A 107 0.78 8.24 3.69
CA MET A 107 0.72 7.96 2.26
C MET A 107 1.04 6.50 2.01
N VAL A 108 0.25 5.84 1.16
CA VAL A 108 0.53 4.48 0.69
C VAL A 108 0.86 4.55 -0.79
N GLU A 109 2.05 4.10 -1.17
CA GLU A 109 2.53 4.07 -2.55
C GLU A 109 2.67 2.62 -3.03
N MET A 110 2.24 2.34 -4.27
CA MET A 110 2.46 1.06 -4.93
C MET A 110 3.79 1.09 -5.68
N LEU A 111 4.75 0.25 -5.29
CA LEU A 111 6.09 0.20 -5.87
C LEU A 111 6.18 -0.74 -7.07
N SER A 112 5.54 -1.91 -6.99
CA SER A 112 5.63 -2.97 -8.00
C SER A 112 4.35 -3.80 -8.11
N CYS A 113 4.17 -4.46 -9.28
CA CYS A 113 3.09 -5.39 -9.59
C CYS A 113 3.54 -6.47 -10.59
#